data_AF-A0A356Z740-F1
#
_entry.id   AF-A0A356Z740-F1
#
_cell.length_a   1.000
_cell.length_b   1.000
_cell.length_c   1.000
_cell.angle_alpha   90.00
_cell.angle_beta   90.00
_cell.angle_gamma   90.00
#
_symmetry.space_group_name_H-M   'P 1'
#
loop_
_entity.id
_entity.type
_entity.pdbx_description
1 polymer ?
#
loop_
_entity_poly.entity_id
_entity_poly.type
_entity_poly.pdbx_seq_one_letter_code
_entity_poly.pdbx_strand_id
1 'polypeptide(L)' 'ASMPAKMLILVDKYEHYPDDMVKAGIEYASQQVSDLLQNDVPGIHLYTMNKPDQITTIVKNTRLA' A
#
# COMPACT_ATOMS: atom_id res chain seq x y z
N ALA A 1 -10.12 -13.88 11.34
CA ALA A 1 -9.96 -12.62 10.62
C ALA A 1 -10.13 -12.90 9.13
N SER A 2 -10.77 -12.01 8.37
CA SER A 2 -10.91 -12.12 6.91
C SER A 2 -10.07 -11.02 6.25
N MET A 3 -9.51 -11.31 5.07
CA MET A 3 -8.87 -10.28 4.26
C MET A 3 -9.95 -9.44 3.55
N PRO A 4 -9.75 -8.12 3.38
CA PRO A 4 -10.70 -7.27 2.66
C PRO A 4 -10.92 -7.77 1.23
N ALA A 5 -12.17 -7.71 0.74
CA ALA A 5 -12.52 -8.18 -0.60
C ALA A 5 -11.69 -7.48 -1.70
N LYS A 6 -11.45 -6.16 -1.58
CA LYS A 6 -10.61 -5.41 -2.51
C LYS A 6 -9.17 -5.96 -2.58
N MET A 7 -8.61 -6.38 -1.45
CA MET A 7 -7.28 -6.96 -1.38
C MET A 7 -7.27 -8.35 -2.04
N LEU A 8 -8.27 -9.18 -1.77
CA LEU A 8 -8.38 -10.50 -2.40
C LEU A 8 -8.46 -10.41 -3.93
N ILE A 9 -9.29 -9.51 -4.45
CA ILE A 9 -9.42 -9.28 -5.90
C ILE A 9 -8.09 -8.83 -6.51
N LEU A 10 -7.36 -7.95 -5.81
CA LEU A 10 -6.05 -7.47 -6.27
C LEU A 10 -5.04 -8.62 -6.34
N VAL A 11 -4.98 -9.46 -5.31
CA VAL A 11 -4.07 -10.61 -5.26
C VAL A 11 -4.40 -11.60 -6.38
N ASP A 12 -5.67 -12.00 -6.49
CA ASP A 12 -6.15 -12.95 -7.52
C ASP A 12 -5.83 -12.47 -8.94
N LYS A 13 -5.93 -11.15 -9.19
CA LYS A 13 -5.63 -10.57 -10.49
C LYS A 13 -4.14 -10.59 -10.86
N TYR A 14 -3.25 -10.38 -9.89
CA TYR A 14 -1.82 -10.13 -10.14
C TYR A 14 -0.90 -11.24 -9.61
N GLU A 15 -1.41 -12.34 -9.06
CA GLU A 15 -0.61 -13.39 -8.41
C GLU A 15 0.48 -14.01 -9.31
N HIS A 16 0.24 -14.04 -10.62
CA HIS A 16 1.20 -14.57 -11.60
C HIS A 16 2.06 -13.49 -12.27
N TYR A 17 1.94 -12.22 -11.84
CA TYR A 17 2.61 -11.05 -12.43
C TYR A 17 3.32 -10.26 -11.33
N PRO A 18 4.52 -10.68 -10.89
CA PRO A 18 5.17 -10.13 -9.69
C PRO A 18 5.41 -8.61 -9.78
N ASP A 19 5.82 -8.10 -10.94
CA ASP A 19 6.07 -6.67 -11.11
C ASP A 19 4.77 -5.85 -11.01
N ASP A 20 3.67 -6.37 -11.55
CA ASP A 20 2.37 -5.70 -11.48
C ASP A 20 1.73 -5.85 -10.10
N MET A 21 1.97 -6.97 -9.40
CA MET A 21 1.62 -7.15 -8.00
C MET A 21 2.29 -6.09 -7.12
N VAL A 22 3.57 -5.79 -7.36
CA VAL A 22 4.28 -4.73 -6.62
C VAL A 22 3.64 -3.36 -6.88
N LYS A 23 3.38 -3.01 -8.15
CA LYS A 23 2.74 -1.73 -8.49
C LYS A 23 1.34 -1.62 -7.86
N ALA A 24 0.53 -2.67 -7.98
CA ALA A 24 -0.81 -2.70 -7.43
C ALA A 24 -0.81 -2.62 -5.89
N GLY A 25 0.12 -3.30 -5.23
CA GLY A 25 0.31 -3.23 -3.78
C GLY A 25 0.72 -1.83 -3.30
N ILE A 26 1.65 -1.17 -4.01
CA ILE A 26 2.06 0.22 -3.73
C ILE A 26 0.87 1.17 -3.86
N GLU A 27 0.08 1.04 -4.93
CA GLU A 27 -1.12 1.86 -5.15
C GLU A 27 -2.17 1.63 -4.05
N TYR A 28 -2.46 0.37 -3.73
CA TYR A 28 -3.40 0.00 -2.67
C TYR A 28 -2.98 0.57 -1.32
N ALA A 29 -1.71 0.44 -0.94
CA ALA A 29 -1.19 1.00 0.30
C ALA A 29 -1.17 2.54 0.29
N SER A 30 -0.88 3.17 -0.86
CA SER A 30 -0.91 4.63 -0.99
C SER A 30 -2.32 5.19 -0.76
N GLN A 31 -3.35 4.50 -1.27
CA GLN A 31 -4.75 4.84 -1.03
C GLN A 31 -5.11 4.69 0.46
N GLN A 32 -4.71 3.59 1.09
CA GLN A 32 -4.94 3.39 2.53
C GLN A 32 -4.29 4.48 3.39
N VAL A 33 -3.04 4.84 3.10
CA VAL A 33 -2.34 5.91 3.82
C VAL A 33 -3.02 7.26 3.56
N SER A 34 -3.40 7.56 2.32
CA SER A 34 -4.10 8.81 1.97
C SER A 34 -5.44 8.94 2.69
N ASP A 35 -6.19 7.85 2.79
CA ASP A 35 -7.47 7.82 3.50
C ASP A 35 -7.25 8.06 5.00
N LEU A 36 -6.24 7.46 5.61
CA LEU A 36 -5.91 7.70 7.03
C LEU A 36 -5.50 9.16 7.28
N LEU A 37 -4.68 9.74 6.41
CA LEU A 37 -4.27 11.14 6.52
C LEU A 37 -5.46 12.10 6.37
N GLN A 38 -6.39 11.82 5.46
CA GLN A 38 -7.63 12.60 5.32
C GLN A 38 -8.55 12.50 6.54
N ASN A 39 -8.35 11.50 7.39
CA ASN A 39 -9.07 11.31 8.65
C ASN A 39 -8.24 11.75 9.88
N ASP A 40 -7.22 12.60 9.68
CA ASP A 40 -6.44 13.26 10.73
C ASP A 40 -5.83 12.32 11.79
N VAL A 41 -5.35 11.14 11.35
CA VAL A 41 -4.65 10.23 12.28
C VAL A 41 -3.32 10.86 12.77
N PRO A 42 -2.87 10.56 14.01
CA PRO A 42 -1.66 11.18 14.57
C PRO A 42 -0.35 10.82 13.85
N GLY A 43 -0.34 9.74 13.09
CA GLY A 43 0.84 9.27 12.36
C GLY A 43 0.63 7.91 11.70
N ILE A 44 1.59 7.53 10.86
CA ILE A 44 1.59 6.28 10.11
C ILE A 44 2.89 5.52 10.41
N HIS A 45 2.78 4.24 10.76
CA HIS A 45 3.92 3.34 10.93
C HIS A 45 3.92 2.29 9.81
N LEU A 46 5.04 2.18 9.08
CA LEU A 46 5.15 1.32 7.90
C LEU A 46 6.09 0.15 8.18
N TYR A 47 5.56 -1.08 8.07
CA TYR A 47 6.38 -2.29 8.10
C TYR A 47 7.07 -2.49 6.75
N THR A 48 8.35 -2.14 6.69
CA THR A 48 9.10 -2.11 5.43
C THR A 48 9.54 -3.49 4.93
N MET A 49 9.59 -4.49 5.81
CA MET A 49 10.12 -5.82 5.51
C MET A 49 11.54 -5.77 4.90
N ASN A 50 12.38 -4.82 5.34
CA ASN A 50 13.70 -4.52 4.77
C ASN A 50 13.69 -4.14 3.27
N LYS A 51 12.55 -3.66 2.75
CA LYS A 51 12.37 -3.27 1.36
C LYS A 51 12.02 -1.76 1.29
N PRO A 52 13.03 -0.88 1.20
CA PRO A 52 12.82 0.56 1.31
C PRO A 52 12.20 1.19 0.05
N ASP A 53 12.35 0.58 -1.13
CA ASP A 53 11.95 1.20 -2.41
C ASP A 53 10.43 1.37 -2.55
N GLN A 54 9.67 0.33 -2.18
CA GLN A 54 8.22 0.35 -2.18
C GLN A 54 7.70 1.39 -1.19
N ILE A 55 8.30 1.45 0.00
CA ILE A 55 7.92 2.39 1.06
C ILE A 55 8.22 3.82 0.67
N THR A 56 9.39 4.08 0.08
CA THR A 56 9.75 5.41 -0.44
C THR A 56 8.75 5.88 -1.49
N THR A 57 8.26 4.97 -2.33
CA THR A 57 7.25 5.28 -3.35
C THR A 57 5.90 5.63 -2.70
N ILE A 58 5.45 4.86 -1.71
CA ILE A 58 4.21 5.15 -0.95
C ILE A 58 4.28 6.52 -0.26
N VAL A 59 5.41 6.82 0.40
CA VAL A 59 5.63 8.11 1.07
C VAL A 59 5.56 9.27 0.08
N LYS A 60 6.21 9.15 -1.08
CA LYS A 60 6.17 10.17 -2.14
C LYS A 60 4.76 10.37 -2.70
N ASN A 61 4.01 9.29 -2.94
CA ASN A 61 2.65 9.36 -3.46
C ASN A 61 1.69 10.09 -2.50
N THR A 62 1.90 9.91 -1.20
CA THR A 62 1.00 10.42 -0.15
C THR A 62 1.45 11.72 0.49
N ARG A 63 2.62 12.24 0.10
CA ARG A 63 3.22 13.47 0.67
C ARG A 63 3.38 13.39 2.18
N LEU A 64 3.62 12.19 2.70
CA LEU A 64 3.84 11.96 4.13
C LEU A 64 5.18 12.59 4.59
N ALA A 65 6.13 12.78 3.66
CA ALA A 65 7.40 13.47 3.84
C ALA A 65 7.89 14.11 2.52
#